data_AF-A0AAD1DWT2-F1
#
_entry.id   AF-A0AAD1DWT2-F1
#
_cell.length_a   1.000
_cell.length_b   1.000
_cell.length_c   1.000
_cell.angle_alpha   90.00
_cell.angle_beta   90.00
_cell.angle_gamma   90.00
#
_symmetry.space_group_name_H-M   'P 1'
#
loop_
_entity.id
_entity.type
_entity.pdbx_description
1 polymer ?
#
loop_
_entity_poly.entity_id
_entity_poly.type
_entity_poly.pdbx_seq_one_letter_code
_entity_poly.pdbx_strand_id
1 'polypeptide(L)'
;MKKIFLLLFICIFSIGFSQKKKKSKSKAVVEKETIIIYTEQDAESSKEARVIAGFLKQNPGHEKTDYFKRKLIAMIMADNSPEAKPTIKPISKEKIENIVKNNELNSGKVVAVNKTAAANKNTDKVNDAINALKEEIRSDYASAGSAKTAGVSKAEPSETNKKTAAMLTHIFSNDINKNEAYVNIKNRSGCNLIVKISGKKYYNLSVPAKGENFILIDKGEYVLTTMVCDAKYSSLKKISQDIEIALNVAD
;
A
#
# COMPACT_ATOMS: atom_id res chain seq x y z
N MET A 1 -53.69 -45.99 25.94
CA MET A 1 -52.89 -45.25 26.96
C MET A 1 -51.50 -44.77 26.49
N LYS A 2 -51.16 -44.79 25.19
CA LYS A 2 -49.84 -44.33 24.68
C LYS A 2 -49.79 -42.85 24.25
N LYS A 3 -50.94 -42.22 23.96
CA LYS A 3 -51.02 -40.83 23.49
C LYS A 3 -51.05 -39.79 24.63
N ILE A 4 -51.41 -40.19 25.85
CA ILE A 4 -51.39 -39.32 27.04
C ILE A 4 -49.96 -39.14 27.58
N PHE A 5 -49.11 -40.16 27.46
CA PHE A 5 -47.72 -40.10 27.92
C PHE A 5 -46.84 -39.16 27.08
N LEU A 6 -47.15 -39.00 25.79
CA LEU A 6 -46.40 -38.11 24.89
C LEU A 6 -46.70 -36.63 25.17
N LEU A 7 -47.91 -36.32 25.64
CA LEU A 7 -48.33 -34.96 26.02
C LEU A 7 -47.73 -34.56 27.38
N LEU A 8 -47.59 -35.51 28.30
CA LEU A 8 -46.99 -35.30 29.62
C LEU A 8 -45.45 -35.11 29.55
N PHE A 9 -44.78 -35.76 28.59
CA PHE A 9 -43.33 -35.57 28.37
C PHE A 9 -42.97 -34.20 27.76
N ILE A 10 -43.86 -33.63 26.93
CA ILE A 10 -43.67 -32.30 26.33
C ILE A 10 -43.79 -31.18 27.38
N CYS A 11 -44.67 -31.32 28.37
CA CYS A 11 -44.85 -30.30 29.41
C CYS A 11 -43.65 -30.18 30.37
N ILE A 12 -42.90 -31.27 30.60
CA ILE A 12 -41.80 -31.29 31.59
C ILE A 12 -40.49 -30.69 31.01
N PHE A 13 -40.32 -30.70 29.68
CA PHE A 13 -39.12 -30.13 29.03
C PHE A 13 -39.11 -28.59 28.94
N SER A 14 -40.19 -27.93 29.36
CA SER A 14 -40.37 -26.47 29.24
C SER A 14 -39.87 -25.65 30.44
N ILE A 15 -39.40 -26.29 31.53
CA ILE A 15 -39.14 -25.59 32.81
C ILE A 15 -37.64 -25.50 33.17
N GLY A 16 -36.73 -26.06 32.36
CA GLY A 16 -35.31 -26.16 32.74
C GLY A 16 -34.35 -25.32 31.90
N PHE A 17 -34.23 -24.00 32.12
CA PHE A 17 -32.97 -23.23 31.95
C PHE A 17 -33.06 -21.85 32.63
N SER A 18 -33.16 -21.84 33.96
CA SER A 18 -32.90 -20.63 34.77
C SER A 18 -31.41 -20.57 35.09
N GLN A 19 -30.62 -19.97 34.19
CA GLN A 19 -29.23 -19.60 34.46
C GLN A 19 -29.14 -18.10 34.72
N LYS A 20 -28.82 -17.74 35.97
CA LYS A 20 -28.47 -16.38 36.41
C LYS A 20 -27.29 -15.85 35.56
N LYS A 21 -27.56 -14.98 34.60
CA LYS A 21 -26.52 -14.15 33.96
C LYS A 21 -26.36 -12.82 34.69
N LYS A 22 -25.12 -12.57 35.11
CA LYS A 22 -24.62 -11.28 35.62
C LYS A 22 -25.00 -10.15 34.66
N LYS A 23 -25.40 -9.00 35.22
CA LYS A 23 -25.64 -7.75 34.51
C LYS A 23 -24.36 -7.32 33.79
N SER A 24 -24.29 -7.55 32.49
CA SER A 24 -23.53 -6.72 31.56
C SER A 24 -24.55 -5.91 30.77
N LYS A 25 -24.45 -4.59 30.84
CA LYS A 25 -25.29 -3.67 30.07
C LYS A 25 -24.89 -3.75 28.59
N SER A 26 -25.39 -4.74 27.85
CA SER A 26 -25.53 -4.61 26.41
C SER A 26 -26.91 -4.02 26.13
N LYS A 27 -26.92 -2.72 25.83
CA LYS A 27 -28.09 -2.02 25.30
C LYS A 27 -28.41 -2.66 23.94
N ALA A 28 -29.33 -3.61 23.93
CA ALA A 28 -29.91 -4.14 22.72
C ALA A 28 -30.59 -2.97 21.99
N VAL A 29 -30.02 -2.58 20.86
CA VAL A 29 -30.70 -1.70 19.91
C VAL A 29 -31.81 -2.53 19.33
N VAL A 30 -33.01 -2.32 19.85
CA VAL A 30 -34.25 -2.67 19.17
C VAL A 30 -34.22 -1.90 17.85
N GLU A 31 -33.98 -2.62 16.76
CA GLU A 31 -34.12 -2.15 15.40
C GLU A 31 -35.62 -1.91 15.14
N LYS A 32 -36.09 -0.78 15.64
CA LYS A 32 -37.30 -0.16 15.13
C LYS A 32 -36.82 0.69 13.97
N GLU A 33 -37.20 0.29 12.75
CA GLU A 33 -37.04 1.10 11.53
C GLU A 33 -37.72 2.45 11.74
N THR A 34 -37.02 3.35 12.41
CA THR A 34 -37.35 4.76 12.47
C THR A 34 -36.61 5.35 11.29
N ILE A 35 -37.36 5.80 10.29
CA ILE A 35 -36.80 6.55 9.17
C ILE A 35 -36.12 7.77 9.79
N ILE A 36 -34.79 7.73 9.90
CA ILE A 36 -34.01 8.85 10.41
C ILE A 36 -34.02 9.90 9.31
N ILE A 37 -34.88 10.91 9.45
CA ILE A 37 -34.88 12.08 8.58
C ILE A 37 -33.76 12.99 9.08
N TYR A 38 -32.76 13.23 8.23
CA TYR A 38 -31.70 14.17 8.54
C TYR A 38 -32.11 15.55 8.03
N THR A 39 -32.21 16.52 8.94
CA THR A 39 -32.48 17.92 8.58
C THR A 39 -31.20 18.69 8.36
N GLU A 40 -31.31 19.87 7.73
CA GLU A 40 -30.16 20.75 7.52
C GLU A 40 -29.53 21.17 8.85
N GLN A 41 -30.35 21.56 9.84
CA GLN A 41 -29.89 21.98 11.16
C GLN A 41 -29.13 20.87 11.89
N ASP A 42 -29.55 19.60 11.70
CA ASP A 42 -28.83 18.45 12.24
C ASP A 42 -27.45 18.30 11.59
N ALA A 43 -27.35 18.47 10.26
CA ALA A 43 -26.07 18.40 9.55
C ALA A 43 -25.13 19.58 9.89
N GLU A 44 -25.68 20.78 10.14
CA GLU A 44 -24.90 21.95 10.51
C GLU A 44 -24.33 21.86 11.93
N SER A 45 -25.14 21.44 12.89
CA SER A 45 -24.74 21.36 14.31
C SER A 45 -23.98 20.07 14.65
N SER A 46 -24.12 19.01 13.86
CA SER A 46 -23.50 17.72 14.14
C SER A 46 -21.98 17.71 13.94
N LYS A 47 -21.32 16.95 14.82
CA LYS A 47 -19.90 16.57 14.77
C LYS A 47 -19.70 15.15 14.22
N GLU A 48 -20.78 14.46 13.88
CA GLU A 48 -20.76 13.07 13.43
C GLU A 48 -20.81 13.00 11.90
N ALA A 49 -19.78 12.41 11.30
CA ALA A 49 -19.69 12.23 9.84
C ALA A 49 -20.91 11.49 9.26
N ARG A 50 -21.52 10.57 10.03
CA ARG A 50 -22.69 9.77 9.61
C ARG A 50 -23.94 10.62 9.42
N VAL A 51 -24.15 11.64 10.25
CA VAL A 51 -25.33 12.53 10.18
C VAL A 51 -25.25 13.40 8.93
N ILE A 52 -24.06 13.92 8.64
CA ILE A 52 -23.82 14.77 7.46
C ILE A 52 -23.90 13.93 6.17
N ALA A 53 -23.33 12.72 6.17
CA ALA A 53 -23.48 11.78 5.05
C ALA A 53 -24.94 11.37 4.82
N GLY A 54 -25.71 11.16 5.90
CA GLY A 54 -27.14 10.87 5.85
C GLY A 54 -27.94 12.01 5.20
N PHE A 55 -27.69 13.26 5.61
CA PHE A 55 -28.31 14.45 5.02
C PHE A 55 -28.03 14.58 3.52
N LEU A 56 -26.77 14.42 3.11
CA LEU A 56 -26.36 14.48 1.71
C LEU A 56 -27.02 13.39 0.85
N LYS A 57 -27.24 12.21 1.41
CA LYS A 57 -27.91 11.09 0.72
C LYS A 57 -29.41 11.33 0.53
N GLN A 58 -30.06 11.96 1.51
CA GLN A 58 -31.50 12.22 1.48
C GLN A 58 -31.86 13.47 0.67
N ASN A 59 -30.92 14.40 0.48
CA ASN A 59 -31.16 15.68 -0.19
C ASN A 59 -30.15 15.92 -1.34
N PRO A 60 -30.23 15.14 -2.44
CA PRO A 60 -29.37 15.36 -3.60
C PRO A 60 -29.77 16.66 -4.32
N GLY A 61 -28.90 17.68 -4.27
CA GLY A 61 -29.14 18.98 -4.93
C GLY A 61 -29.56 20.11 -4.00
N HIS A 62 -29.46 19.93 -2.68
CA HIS A 62 -29.66 21.01 -1.71
C HIS A 62 -28.67 22.16 -1.94
N GLU A 63 -29.09 23.40 -1.67
CA GLU A 63 -28.24 24.60 -1.87
C GLU A 63 -26.89 24.51 -1.14
N LYS A 64 -26.89 23.93 0.07
CA LYS A 64 -25.69 23.72 0.91
C LYS A 64 -24.99 22.38 0.69
N THR A 65 -25.34 21.61 -0.35
CA THR A 65 -24.71 20.32 -0.63
C THR A 65 -23.18 20.43 -0.71
N ASP A 66 -22.64 21.47 -1.36
CA ASP A 66 -21.19 21.66 -1.47
C ASP A 66 -20.53 22.00 -0.14
N TYR A 67 -21.21 22.77 0.71
CA TYR A 67 -20.76 23.05 2.08
C TYR A 67 -20.66 21.76 2.91
N PHE A 68 -21.70 20.93 2.90
CA PHE A 68 -21.71 19.68 3.66
C PHE A 68 -20.73 18.64 3.12
N LYS A 69 -20.49 18.57 1.81
CA LYS A 69 -19.44 17.73 1.22
C LYS A 69 -18.05 18.16 1.74
N ARG A 70 -17.74 19.46 1.72
CA ARG A 70 -16.48 19.99 2.25
C ARG A 70 -16.32 19.71 3.74
N LYS A 71 -17.37 19.95 4.54
CA LYS A 71 -17.39 19.67 5.98
C LYS A 71 -17.15 18.17 6.26
N LEU A 72 -17.78 17.28 5.49
CA LEU A 72 -17.58 15.83 5.60
C LEU A 72 -16.14 15.41 5.28
N ILE A 73 -15.57 15.93 4.19
CA ILE A 73 -14.18 15.65 3.81
C ILE A 73 -13.22 16.13 4.90
N ALA A 74 -13.43 17.32 5.45
CA ALA A 74 -12.58 17.85 6.52
C ALA A 74 -12.57 16.96 7.76
N MET A 75 -13.72 16.44 8.20
CA MET A 75 -13.77 15.51 9.34
C MET A 75 -13.07 14.18 9.05
N ILE A 76 -13.29 13.60 7.87
CA ILE A 76 -12.63 12.35 7.47
C ILE A 76 -11.10 12.53 7.41
N MET A 77 -10.63 13.68 6.91
CA MET A 77 -9.20 13.98 6.83
C MET A 77 -8.59 14.30 8.20
N ALA A 78 -9.33 14.97 9.09
CA ALA A 78 -8.89 15.26 10.45
C ALA A 78 -8.73 13.97 11.28
N ASP A 79 -9.67 13.03 11.18
CA ASP A 79 -9.60 11.75 11.91
C ASP A 79 -8.49 10.82 11.37
N ASN A 80 -7.99 11.07 10.16
CA ASN A 80 -6.85 10.36 9.57
C ASN A 80 -5.50 11.08 9.79
N SER A 81 -5.46 12.14 10.60
CA SER A 81 -4.22 12.72 11.10
C SER A 81 -3.90 12.12 12.47
N PRO A 82 -3.08 11.04 12.55
CA PRO A 82 -2.56 10.63 13.83
C PRO A 82 -1.67 11.76 14.36
N GLU A 83 -2.19 12.53 15.30
CA GLU A 83 -1.37 13.32 16.23
C GLU A 83 -0.46 12.34 16.95
N ALA A 84 0.74 12.13 16.40
CA ALA A 84 1.75 11.26 16.94
C ALA A 84 2.31 11.90 18.22
N LYS A 85 1.68 11.63 19.36
CA LYS A 85 2.39 11.66 20.65
C LYS A 85 3.24 10.38 20.72
N PRO A 86 4.58 10.46 20.61
CA PRO A 86 5.41 9.27 20.69
C PRO A 86 5.30 8.66 22.09
N THR A 87 4.65 7.51 22.20
CA THR A 87 4.69 6.69 23.41
C THR A 87 5.80 5.67 23.23
N ILE A 88 6.96 5.96 23.82
CA ILE A 88 8.11 5.05 23.81
C ILE A 88 7.82 3.91 24.80
N LYS A 89 7.48 2.72 24.29
CA LYS A 89 7.51 1.49 25.09
C LYS A 89 8.88 0.83 24.90
N PRO A 90 9.66 0.58 25.97
CA PRO A 90 10.95 -0.09 25.87
C PRO A 90 10.74 -1.52 25.33
N ILE A 91 11.59 -1.92 24.38
CA ILE A 91 11.53 -3.23 23.72
C ILE A 91 12.03 -4.31 24.68
N SER A 92 11.39 -5.47 24.73
CA SER A 92 11.79 -6.59 25.62
C SER A 92 13.06 -7.29 25.13
N LYS A 93 13.85 -7.82 26.07
CA LYS A 93 15.13 -8.51 25.80
C LYS A 93 14.99 -9.69 24.83
N GLU A 94 13.89 -10.42 24.88
CA GLU A 94 13.60 -11.54 23.98
C GLU A 94 13.45 -11.11 22.50
N LYS A 95 12.94 -9.91 22.26
CA LYS A 95 12.82 -9.37 20.90
C LYS A 95 14.18 -8.92 20.34
N ILE A 96 15.13 -8.57 21.21
CA ILE A 96 16.51 -8.25 20.84
C ILE A 96 17.25 -9.53 20.43
N GLU A 97 17.09 -10.63 21.16
CA GLU A 97 17.76 -11.91 20.87
C GLU A 97 17.31 -12.53 19.53
N ASN A 98 16.03 -12.43 19.17
CA ASN A 98 15.53 -12.90 17.88
C ASN A 98 16.01 -12.07 16.69
N ILE A 99 16.35 -10.80 16.89
CA ILE A 99 16.94 -9.95 15.84
C ILE A 99 18.41 -10.31 15.62
N VAL A 100 19.14 -10.64 16.69
CA VAL A 100 20.56 -11.01 16.62
C VAL A 100 20.76 -12.39 15.96
N LYS A 101 19.87 -13.36 16.19
CA LYS A 101 19.98 -14.71 15.60
C LYS A 101 19.75 -14.78 14.09
N ASN A 102 19.04 -13.83 13.48
CA ASN A 102 18.71 -13.85 12.05
C ASN A 102 19.77 -13.17 11.15
N ASN A 103 20.90 -12.74 11.72
CA ASN A 103 21.96 -12.06 11.00
C ASN A 103 23.16 -13.00 10.81
N GLU A 104 23.04 -13.99 9.93
CA GLU A 104 24.14 -14.87 9.48
C GLU A 104 25.11 -14.10 8.58
N LEU A 105 25.81 -13.11 9.13
CA LEU A 105 26.88 -12.37 8.44
C LEU A 105 28.19 -12.32 9.24
N ASN A 106 28.48 -13.34 10.04
CA ASN A 106 29.80 -13.46 10.67
C ASN A 106 30.38 -14.88 10.63
N SER A 107 30.46 -15.45 9.43
CA SER A 107 31.50 -16.43 9.11
C SER A 107 32.36 -15.88 7.98
N GLY A 108 33.43 -15.19 8.37
CA GLY A 108 34.48 -14.76 7.46
C GLY A 108 35.16 -15.98 6.84
N LYS A 109 34.75 -16.35 5.64
CA LYS A 109 35.49 -17.26 4.76
C LYS A 109 36.17 -16.42 3.68
N VAL A 110 37.44 -16.13 3.94
CA VAL A 110 38.40 -15.57 2.98
C VAL A 110 38.41 -16.41 1.69
N VAL A 111 38.05 -15.79 0.57
CA VAL A 111 38.23 -16.39 -0.77
C VAL A 111 39.59 -15.96 -1.29
N ALA A 112 40.55 -16.87 -1.16
CA ALA A 112 41.86 -16.77 -1.77
C ALA A 112 41.73 -16.83 -3.31
N VAL A 113 42.38 -15.87 -3.97
CA VAL A 113 42.64 -15.86 -5.41
C VAL A 113 43.56 -17.02 -5.75
N ASN A 114 43.12 -17.95 -6.61
CA ASN A 114 44.03 -18.84 -7.32
C ASN A 114 43.85 -18.67 -8.82
N LYS A 115 44.90 -18.12 -9.43
CA LYS A 115 45.15 -18.05 -10.85
C LYS A 115 45.61 -19.43 -11.33
N THR A 116 44.78 -20.11 -12.11
CA THR A 116 45.23 -21.14 -13.04
C THR A 116 44.53 -20.97 -14.38
N ALA A 117 45.34 -20.74 -15.39
CA ALA A 117 44.94 -20.76 -16.79
C ALA A 117 44.58 -22.19 -17.19
N ALA A 118 43.43 -22.36 -17.85
CA ALA A 118 43.16 -23.47 -18.73
C ALA A 118 42.16 -23.01 -19.80
N ALA A 119 42.60 -23.05 -21.06
CA ALA A 119 41.80 -22.75 -22.23
C ALA A 119 40.65 -23.75 -22.38
N ASN A 120 39.45 -23.29 -22.74
CA ASN A 120 38.59 -24.09 -23.62
C ASN A 120 37.59 -23.24 -24.42
N LYS A 121 37.42 -23.63 -25.68
CA LYS A 121 36.62 -23.01 -26.74
C LYS A 121 35.12 -23.24 -26.53
N ASN A 122 34.31 -22.17 -26.57
CA ASN A 122 32.94 -22.15 -27.13
C ASN A 122 32.29 -20.79 -26.83
N THR A 123 32.52 -19.80 -27.68
CA THR A 123 31.97 -18.44 -27.52
C THR A 123 31.06 -18.04 -28.68
N ASP A 124 30.60 -19.01 -29.48
CA ASP A 124 29.78 -18.75 -30.66
C ASP A 124 28.30 -19.14 -30.47
N LYS A 125 27.96 -20.07 -29.55
CA LYS A 125 26.56 -20.54 -29.36
C LYS A 125 25.72 -19.73 -28.36
N VAL A 126 26.33 -18.87 -27.55
CA VAL A 126 25.61 -18.06 -26.55
C VAL A 126 25.08 -16.77 -27.16
N ASN A 127 25.75 -16.25 -28.19
CA ASN A 127 25.39 -14.98 -28.82
C ASN A 127 24.21 -15.12 -29.81
N ASP A 128 24.03 -16.30 -30.41
CA ASP A 128 22.93 -16.57 -31.33
C ASP A 128 21.57 -16.71 -30.60
N ALA A 129 21.58 -17.26 -29.38
CA ALA A 129 20.37 -17.37 -28.55
C ALA A 129 19.89 -16.01 -28.01
N ILE A 130 20.82 -15.07 -27.77
CA ILE A 130 20.52 -13.70 -27.32
C ILE A 130 19.95 -12.84 -28.45
N ASN A 131 20.35 -13.10 -29.71
CA ASN A 131 19.83 -12.38 -30.86
C ASN A 131 18.46 -12.91 -31.35
N ALA A 132 18.15 -14.19 -31.16
CA ALA A 132 16.85 -14.77 -31.52
C ALA A 132 15.68 -14.28 -30.64
N LEU A 133 15.93 -13.96 -29.36
CA LEU A 133 14.93 -13.38 -28.46
C LEU A 133 14.65 -11.89 -28.73
N LYS A 134 15.45 -11.25 -29.59
CA LYS A 134 15.33 -9.82 -29.92
C LYS A 134 14.44 -9.55 -31.14
N GLU A 135 14.03 -10.59 -31.87
CA GLU A 135 13.21 -10.47 -33.08
C GLU A 135 11.69 -10.60 -32.84
N GLU A 136 11.21 -11.24 -31.76
CA GLU A 136 9.76 -11.35 -31.51
C GLU A 136 9.11 -10.13 -30.83
N ILE A 137 9.90 -9.15 -30.37
CA ILE A 137 9.38 -7.94 -29.70
C ILE A 137 9.15 -6.77 -30.68
N ARG A 138 9.41 -6.97 -31.98
CA ARG A 138 9.41 -5.87 -32.98
C ARG A 138 8.20 -5.84 -33.92
N SER A 139 7.21 -6.71 -33.75
CA SER A 139 6.11 -6.89 -34.72
C SER A 139 4.78 -6.24 -34.34
N ASP A 140 4.74 -5.22 -33.50
CA ASP A 140 3.57 -4.34 -33.41
C ASP A 140 4.01 -2.89 -33.22
N TYR A 141 3.38 -1.99 -33.98
CA TYR A 141 3.75 -0.59 -34.25
C TYR A 141 4.71 -0.38 -35.44
N ALA A 142 4.25 -0.85 -36.60
CA ALA A 142 4.61 -0.25 -37.87
C ALA A 142 4.10 1.20 -37.96
N SER A 143 5.07 2.06 -38.19
CA SER A 143 5.01 3.47 -38.56
C SER A 143 4.03 3.77 -39.71
N ALA A 144 3.20 4.80 -39.49
CA ALA A 144 2.90 5.77 -40.54
C ALA A 144 3.99 6.85 -40.54
N GLY A 145 4.47 7.23 -41.71
CA GLY A 145 5.26 8.45 -41.92
C GLY A 145 6.77 8.26 -42.04
N SER A 146 7.22 7.67 -43.16
CA SER A 146 8.58 7.88 -43.66
C SER A 146 8.72 9.29 -44.24
N ALA A 147 9.54 10.14 -43.63
CA ALA A 147 10.23 11.23 -44.30
C ALA A 147 11.67 11.26 -43.80
N LYS A 148 12.58 10.87 -44.70
CA LYS A 148 14.03 10.91 -44.50
C LYS A 148 14.49 12.37 -44.52
N THR A 149 15.05 12.84 -43.41
CA THR A 149 16.02 13.94 -43.40
C THR A 149 17.21 13.57 -42.54
N ALA A 150 18.39 13.84 -43.10
CA ALA A 150 19.70 13.38 -42.69
C ALA A 150 20.14 13.91 -41.31
N GLY A 151 21.01 13.12 -40.65
CA GLY A 151 22.02 13.64 -39.73
C GLY A 151 21.54 14.02 -38.33
N VAL A 152 21.10 13.06 -37.52
CA VAL A 152 21.18 13.17 -36.06
C VAL A 152 21.57 11.81 -35.51
N SER A 153 22.74 11.74 -34.87
CA SER A 153 23.17 10.62 -34.05
C SER A 153 22.06 10.32 -33.05
N LYS A 154 21.31 9.23 -33.27
CA LYS A 154 20.20 8.83 -32.41
C LYS A 154 20.83 8.36 -31.09
N ALA A 155 21.08 9.31 -30.19
CA ALA A 155 21.45 9.00 -28.82
C ALA A 155 20.31 8.17 -28.24
N GLU A 156 20.57 6.89 -27.97
CA GLU A 156 19.61 6.09 -27.23
C GLU A 156 19.32 6.79 -25.90
N PRO A 157 18.04 6.92 -25.49
CA PRO A 157 17.74 7.48 -24.19
C PRO A 157 18.49 6.68 -23.12
N SER A 158 19.14 7.37 -22.18
CA SER A 158 19.74 6.69 -21.03
C SER A 158 18.68 5.86 -20.30
N GLU A 159 19.09 4.79 -19.60
CA GLU A 159 18.17 3.93 -18.85
C GLU A 159 17.29 4.72 -17.86
N THR A 160 17.81 5.82 -17.31
CA THR A 160 17.04 6.76 -16.51
C THR A 160 15.91 7.40 -17.31
N ASN A 161 16.19 7.91 -18.52
CA ASN A 161 15.21 8.58 -19.36
C ASN A 161 14.11 7.60 -19.82
N LYS A 162 14.47 6.34 -20.12
CA LYS A 162 13.48 5.29 -20.45
C LYS A 162 12.54 5.03 -19.28
N LYS A 163 13.09 4.86 -18.07
CA LYS A 163 12.29 4.63 -16.86
C LYS A 163 11.40 5.83 -16.53
N THR A 164 11.93 7.05 -16.66
CA THR A 164 11.14 8.28 -16.43
C THR A 164 10.00 8.40 -17.45
N ALA A 165 10.26 8.12 -18.73
CA ALA A 165 9.21 8.13 -19.74
C ALA A 165 8.11 7.09 -19.45
N ALA A 166 8.48 5.89 -18.99
CA ALA A 166 7.51 4.85 -18.59
C ALA A 166 6.67 5.27 -17.37
N MET A 167 7.30 5.90 -16.38
CA MET A 167 6.62 6.46 -15.21
C MET A 167 5.62 7.56 -15.62
N LEU A 168 6.05 8.54 -16.41
CA LEU A 168 5.19 9.63 -16.88
C LEU A 168 4.02 9.08 -17.71
N THR A 169 4.31 8.14 -18.61
CA THR A 169 3.26 7.51 -19.44
C THR A 169 2.21 6.85 -18.55
N HIS A 170 2.62 6.15 -17.48
CA HIS A 170 1.66 5.53 -16.56
C HIS A 170 0.83 6.55 -15.78
N ILE A 171 1.46 7.62 -15.28
CA ILE A 171 0.77 8.69 -14.53
C ILE A 171 -0.30 9.39 -15.39
N PHE A 172 -0.02 9.57 -16.69
CA PHE A 172 -0.93 10.26 -17.60
C PHE A 172 -1.86 9.34 -18.41
N SER A 173 -1.61 8.02 -18.39
CA SER A 173 -2.53 7.07 -18.99
C SER A 173 -3.76 6.96 -18.10
N ASN A 174 -4.94 7.29 -18.62
CA ASN A 174 -6.23 7.21 -17.91
C ASN A 174 -6.70 5.76 -17.61
N ASP A 175 -5.78 4.80 -17.56
CA ASP A 175 -6.06 3.37 -17.34
C ASP A 175 -6.18 3.07 -15.84
N ILE A 176 -7.37 3.31 -15.28
CA ILE A 176 -7.71 3.05 -13.86
C ILE A 176 -7.50 1.57 -13.47
N ASN A 177 -7.50 0.67 -14.45
CA ASN A 177 -7.53 -0.79 -14.26
C ASN A 177 -6.14 -1.45 -14.19
N LYS A 178 -5.04 -0.71 -14.22
CA LYS A 178 -3.72 -1.32 -14.02
C LYS A 178 -3.59 -1.75 -12.56
N ASN A 179 -3.17 -2.99 -12.34
CA ASN A 179 -2.96 -3.55 -11.00
C ASN A 179 -1.66 -3.05 -10.37
N GLU A 180 -0.88 -2.25 -11.08
CA GLU A 180 0.39 -1.71 -10.67
C GLU A 180 0.27 -0.21 -10.38
N ALA A 181 1.20 0.31 -9.58
CA ALA A 181 1.32 1.71 -9.24
C ALA A 181 2.80 2.07 -9.07
N TYR A 182 3.18 3.27 -9.53
CA TYR A 182 4.49 3.85 -9.28
C TYR A 182 4.54 4.43 -7.87
N VAL A 183 5.60 4.06 -7.14
CA VAL A 183 5.96 4.66 -5.87
C VAL A 183 7.24 5.46 -6.09
N ASN A 184 7.12 6.79 -6.08
CA ASN A 184 8.26 7.69 -6.08
C ASN A 184 8.68 7.96 -4.64
N ILE A 185 9.97 7.79 -4.33
CA ILE A 185 10.52 8.14 -3.02
C ILE A 185 11.53 9.26 -3.19
N LYS A 186 11.21 10.40 -2.57
CA LYS A 186 12.05 11.58 -2.55
C LYS A 186 12.82 11.65 -1.23
N ASN A 187 14.12 11.53 -1.31
CA ASN A 187 15.00 11.62 -0.16
C ASN A 187 15.44 13.08 0.04
N ARG A 188 14.89 13.74 1.06
CA ARG A 188 15.30 15.09 1.45
C ARG A 188 16.44 15.08 2.48
N SER A 189 16.83 13.91 2.99
CA SER A 189 17.93 13.78 3.95
C SER A 189 19.31 13.86 3.27
N GLY A 190 20.36 14.01 4.08
CA GLY A 190 21.75 13.99 3.63
C GLY A 190 22.35 12.58 3.47
N CYS A 191 21.57 11.52 3.71
CA CYS A 191 22.07 10.14 3.74
C CYS A 191 21.48 9.30 2.61
N ASN A 192 22.20 8.31 2.10
CA ASN A 192 21.64 7.33 1.17
C ASN A 192 20.65 6.42 1.90
N LEU A 193 19.47 6.22 1.31
CA LEU A 193 18.43 5.40 1.90
C LEU A 193 18.35 4.04 1.18
N ILE A 194 18.02 3.01 1.94
CA ILE A 194 17.52 1.75 1.42
C ILE A 194 16.11 1.60 1.97
N VAL A 195 15.12 1.76 1.11
CA VAL A 195 13.71 1.61 1.48
C VAL A 195 13.28 0.19 1.19
N LYS A 196 12.80 -0.50 2.23
CA LYS A 196 12.22 -1.83 2.13
C LYS A 196 10.71 -1.70 2.12
N ILE A 197 10.09 -2.18 1.05
CA ILE A 197 8.65 -2.16 0.83
C ILE A 197 8.17 -3.60 0.95
N SER A 198 7.50 -3.93 2.06
CA SER A 198 7.12 -5.29 2.40
C SER A 198 5.60 -5.45 2.39
N GLY A 199 5.08 -6.31 1.52
CA GLY A 199 3.65 -6.63 1.44
C GLY A 199 3.46 -8.04 0.90
N LYS A 200 2.64 -8.20 -0.14
CA LYS A 200 2.54 -9.48 -0.88
C LYS A 200 3.87 -9.88 -1.51
N LYS A 201 4.60 -8.88 -2.01
CA LYS A 201 5.96 -8.99 -2.54
C LYS A 201 6.89 -8.09 -1.73
N TYR A 202 8.18 -8.37 -1.80
CA TYR A 202 9.22 -7.63 -1.12
C TYR A 202 10.07 -6.88 -2.14
N TYR A 203 10.25 -5.58 -1.93
CA TYR A 203 11.06 -4.73 -2.78
C TYR A 203 12.07 -3.95 -1.96
N ASN A 204 13.27 -3.78 -2.51
CA ASN A 204 14.30 -2.91 -1.97
C ASN A 204 14.60 -1.81 -2.98
N LEU A 205 14.45 -0.57 -2.58
CA LEU A 205 14.72 0.60 -3.40
C LEU A 205 15.85 1.41 -2.76
N SER A 206 16.96 1.57 -3.47
CA SER A 206 18.03 2.47 -3.05
C SER A 206 17.73 3.89 -3.54
N VAL A 207 17.75 4.86 -2.64
CA VAL A 207 17.48 6.27 -2.96
C VAL A 207 18.68 7.10 -2.52
N PRO A 208 19.39 7.78 -3.44
CA PRO A 208 20.58 8.56 -3.09
C PRO A 208 20.24 9.76 -2.20
N ALA A 209 21.23 10.24 -1.44
CA ALA A 209 21.13 11.47 -0.64
C ALA A 209 20.67 12.66 -1.51
N LYS A 210 19.71 13.45 -0.99
CA LYS A 210 19.11 14.60 -1.71
C LYS A 210 18.54 14.28 -3.10
N GLY A 211 18.30 13.01 -3.42
CA GLY A 211 17.78 12.56 -4.70
C GLY A 211 16.43 11.86 -4.58
N GLU A 212 16.05 11.19 -5.66
CA GLU A 212 14.81 10.42 -5.73
C GLU A 212 15.02 9.14 -6.53
N ASN A 213 14.16 8.16 -6.30
CA ASN A 213 14.08 6.95 -7.10
C ASN A 213 12.65 6.41 -7.03
N PHE A 214 12.27 5.64 -8.04
CA PHE A 214 10.92 5.11 -8.16
C PHE A 214 10.92 3.63 -8.49
N ILE A 215 9.82 2.98 -8.15
CA ILE A 215 9.60 1.57 -8.43
C ILE A 215 8.13 1.35 -8.81
N LEU A 216 7.91 0.48 -9.79
CA LEU A 216 6.59 -0.01 -10.16
C LEU A 216 6.28 -1.26 -9.34
N ILE A 217 5.17 -1.24 -8.59
CA ILE A 217 4.76 -2.36 -7.74
C ILE A 217 3.25 -2.60 -7.86
N ASP A 218 2.81 -3.80 -7.52
CA ASP A 218 1.38 -4.11 -7.45
C ASP A 218 0.66 -3.25 -6.39
N LYS A 219 -0.56 -2.80 -6.69
CA LYS A 219 -1.46 -2.13 -5.76
C LYS A 219 -1.77 -3.05 -4.58
N GLY A 220 -1.76 -2.47 -3.37
CA GLY A 220 -1.97 -3.23 -2.14
C GLY A 220 -1.54 -2.49 -0.89
N GLU A 221 -1.52 -3.23 0.22
CA GLU A 221 -1.06 -2.73 1.51
C GLU A 221 0.38 -3.18 1.77
N TYR A 222 1.23 -2.22 2.14
CA TYR A 222 2.65 -2.41 2.35
C TYR A 222 3.12 -1.77 3.64
N VAL A 223 4.12 -2.39 4.26
CA VAL A 223 4.93 -1.81 5.33
C VAL A 223 6.16 -1.21 4.66
N LEU A 224 6.28 0.12 4.66
CA LEU A 224 7.51 0.80 4.28
C LEU A 224 8.42 0.93 5.50
N THR A 225 9.65 0.44 5.39
CA THR A 225 10.68 0.61 6.42
C THR A 225 11.97 1.12 5.83
N THR A 226 12.61 2.08 6.50
CA THR A 226 13.94 2.56 6.12
C THR A 226 14.65 3.22 7.30
N MET A 227 15.95 3.43 7.15
CA MET A 227 16.77 4.24 8.05
C MET A 227 17.00 5.59 7.38
N VAL A 228 16.35 6.64 7.89
CA VAL A 228 16.60 8.02 7.43
C VAL A 228 17.75 8.56 8.25
N CYS A 229 18.97 8.45 7.72
CA CYS A 229 20.20 8.59 8.51
C CYS A 229 20.15 7.64 9.71
N ASP A 230 20.05 8.15 10.94
CA ASP A 230 20.02 7.35 12.17
C ASP A 230 18.60 7.10 12.71
N ALA A 231 17.58 7.67 12.07
CA ALA A 231 16.19 7.54 12.49
C ALA A 231 15.48 6.38 11.77
N LYS A 232 14.86 5.48 12.54
CA LYS A 232 14.02 4.41 12.00
C LYS A 232 12.68 4.99 11.52
N TYR A 233 12.41 4.85 10.24
CA TYR A 233 11.11 5.11 9.65
C TYR A 233 10.38 3.78 9.40
N SER A 234 9.13 3.70 9.86
CA SER A 234 8.24 2.56 9.58
C SER A 234 6.81 3.07 9.43
N SER A 235 6.17 2.78 8.30
CA SER A 235 4.80 3.20 8.04
C SER A 235 4.02 2.16 7.27
N LEU A 236 2.76 1.93 7.66
CA LEU A 236 1.80 1.20 6.85
C LEU A 236 1.25 2.14 5.78
N LYS A 237 1.31 1.71 4.53
CA LYS A 237 0.87 2.47 3.36
C LYS A 237 0.00 1.61 2.47
N LYS A 238 -1.19 2.09 2.17
CA LYS A 238 -2.10 1.53 1.18
C LYS A 238 -1.85 2.23 -0.15
N ILE A 239 -1.42 1.46 -1.13
CA ILE A 239 -0.99 1.92 -2.46
C ILE A 239 -2.06 1.49 -3.45
N SER A 240 -3.00 2.39 -3.73
CA SER A 240 -4.10 2.17 -4.68
C SER A 240 -3.90 2.90 -6.02
N GLN A 241 -2.96 3.83 -6.05
CA GLN A 241 -2.62 4.68 -7.18
C GLN A 241 -1.15 5.10 -7.06
N ASP A 242 -0.64 5.79 -8.07
CA ASP A 242 0.72 6.33 -8.05
C ASP A 242 0.87 7.33 -6.89
N ILE A 243 1.96 7.21 -6.13
CA ILE A 243 2.21 8.04 -4.95
C ILE A 243 3.65 8.54 -4.90
N GLU A 244 3.83 9.74 -4.33
CA GLU A 244 5.13 10.27 -3.94
C GLU A 244 5.26 10.29 -2.42
N ILE A 245 6.40 9.83 -1.90
CA ILE A 245 6.72 9.82 -0.48
C ILE A 245 8.01 10.60 -0.28
N ALA A 246 7.90 11.75 0.39
CA ALA A 246 9.06 12.53 0.80
C ALA A 246 9.52 12.10 2.20
N LEU A 247 10.79 11.72 2.31
CA LEU A 247 11.42 11.35 3.58
C LEU A 247 12.40 12.45 3.99
N ASN A 248 12.26 12.95 5.21
CA ASN A 248 13.15 13.95 5.79
C ASN A 248 13.56 13.56 7.23
N VAL A 249 14.63 14.16 7.71
CA VAL A 249 14.95 14.18 9.15
C VAL A 249 14.04 15.22 9.80
N ALA A 250 13.47 14.91 10.97
CA ALA A 250 12.77 15.91 11.76
C ALA A 250 13.82 16.85 12.37
N ASP A 251 13.66 18.15 12.13
CA ASP A 251 14.50 19.19 12.74
C ASP A 251 14.21 19.32 14.25
#